data_AF-A0A2G9ZB35-F1
#
_entry.id   AF-A0A2G9ZB35-F1
#
_cell.length_a   1.000
_cell.length_b   1.000
_cell.length_c   1.000
_cell.angle_alpha   90.00
_cell.angle_beta   90.00
_cell.angle_gamma   90.00
#
_symmetry.space_group_name_H-M   'P 1'
#
loop_
_entity.id
_entity.type
_entity.pdbx_description
1 polymer ?
#
loop_
_entity_poly.entity_id
_entity_poly.type
_entity_poly.pdbx_seq_one_letter_code
_entity_poly.pdbx_strand_id
1 'polypeptide(L)'
;MKKINANWLLPIILVGISLIIGIFLTKNIVTKPQQKENEIITTKELKAKIDTKTPFKLIDARSKDRYELEHLPEAIDVPENELDKIKNIALPTEYIVIYCEGFGCPVAKEVKDKLSKMGYKNVRIYNEGMPGWKADGNSTVKGSGATVKNLATRYKTLPLVLLAGLTDGFNPCAIGMLLFLLGYLIIFAEKPEMSFKLGVAYITTTFIAYYLLGLVLLNSLYIITGSSGFQAISRSVNYVIIGILGIAAMINIKDVFFYGKGLSLQIPKKVRARLEKVVEVATLPSTIVLAFLVTFFESPCSLPVYIGTLKILHETYSAIVTLLYLALYDLMFVMPLIILLVAVLKGEQMVQIKEWEHRNKKNMKLTMALMQLLIAAIIYFY
;
A
#
# COMPACT_ATOMS: atom_id res chain seq x y z
N MET A 1 40.96 -22.52 5.18
CA MET A 1 39.91 -21.55 4.75
C MET A 1 38.57 -22.29 4.70
N LYS A 2 37.66 -22.03 5.66
CA LYS A 2 36.29 -22.60 5.65
C LYS A 2 35.61 -22.13 4.36
N LYS A 3 35.20 -23.05 3.47
CA LYS A 3 34.39 -22.73 2.29
C LYS A 3 33.13 -22.01 2.76
N ILE A 4 33.04 -20.70 2.52
CA ILE A 4 31.81 -19.94 2.72
C ILE A 4 30.82 -20.51 1.70
N ASN A 5 29.84 -21.28 2.18
CA ASN A 5 28.84 -21.88 1.32
C ASN A 5 27.96 -20.75 0.76
N ALA A 6 27.93 -20.59 -0.57
CA ALA A 6 27.26 -19.50 -1.27
C ALA A 6 25.73 -19.43 -1.08
N ASN A 7 25.14 -20.40 -0.36
CA ASN A 7 23.71 -20.47 -0.04
C ASN A 7 23.19 -19.27 0.76
N TRP A 8 24.06 -18.48 1.40
CA TRP A 8 23.67 -17.27 2.12
C TRP A 8 23.43 -16.04 1.21
N LEU A 9 23.86 -16.10 -0.06
CA LEU A 9 23.58 -15.05 -1.05
C LEU A 9 22.21 -15.21 -1.70
N LEU A 10 21.65 -16.42 -1.68
CA LEU A 10 20.35 -16.73 -2.30
C LEU A 10 19.22 -15.78 -1.83
N PRO A 11 19.06 -15.45 -0.54
CA PRO A 11 17.99 -14.56 -0.09
C PRO A 11 18.19 -13.12 -0.59
N ILE A 12 19.43 -12.63 -0.60
CA ILE A 12 19.80 -11.31 -1.13
C ILE A 12 19.53 -11.23 -2.63
N ILE A 13 19.88 -12.30 -3.37
CA ILE A 13 19.63 -12.42 -4.81
C ILE A 13 18.12 -12.43 -5.08
N LEU A 14 17.32 -13.18 -4.31
CA LEU A 14 15.87 -13.24 -4.47
C LEU A 14 15.19 -11.88 -4.18
N VAL A 15 15.66 -11.14 -3.17
CA VAL A 15 15.23 -9.76 -2.92
C VAL A 15 15.63 -8.84 -4.07
N GLY A 16 16.86 -8.94 -4.56
CA GLY A 16 17.32 -8.17 -5.73
C GLY A 16 16.46 -8.44 -6.97
N ILE A 17 16.13 -9.71 -7.22
CA ILE A 17 15.26 -10.12 -8.33
C ILE A 17 13.85 -9.57 -8.15
N SER A 18 13.25 -9.63 -6.96
CA SER A 18 11.91 -9.08 -6.73
C SER A 18 11.86 -7.55 -6.93
N LEU A 19 12.90 -6.84 -6.50
CA LEU A 19 13.05 -5.40 -6.75
C LEU A 19 13.16 -5.08 -8.25
N ILE A 20 13.96 -5.84 -9.01
CA ILE A 20 14.12 -5.69 -10.46
C ILE A 20 12.80 -6.00 -11.21
N ILE A 21 12.11 -7.07 -10.81
CA ILE A 21 10.79 -7.42 -11.35
C ILE A 21 9.79 -6.28 -11.11
N GLY A 22 9.79 -5.66 -9.91
CA GLY A 22 8.96 -4.49 -9.63
C GLY A 22 9.24 -3.29 -10.56
N ILE A 23 10.52 -3.03 -10.86
CA ILE A 23 10.91 -1.97 -11.81
C ILE A 23 10.45 -2.31 -13.24
N PHE A 24 10.50 -3.58 -13.65
CA PHE A 24 10.07 -4.02 -14.99
C PHE A 24 8.55 -4.02 -15.15
N LEU A 25 7.80 -4.52 -14.16
CA LEU A 25 6.34 -4.57 -14.18
C LEU A 25 5.72 -3.17 -14.21
N THR A 26 6.31 -2.20 -13.50
CA THR A 26 5.81 -0.81 -13.54
C THR A 26 6.07 -0.10 -14.87
N LYS A 27 7.10 -0.48 -15.63
CA LYS A 27 7.35 0.11 -16.97
C LYS A 27 6.38 -0.38 -18.05
N ASN A 28 5.86 -1.60 -17.94
CA ASN A 28 5.09 -2.24 -19.01
C ASN A 28 3.56 -2.29 -18.80
N ILE A 29 3.05 -1.97 -17.60
CA ILE A 29 1.64 -2.21 -17.23
C ILE A 29 0.82 -0.90 -17.07
N VAL A 30 1.46 0.27 -17.18
CA VAL A 30 0.76 1.56 -17.30
C VAL A 30 0.16 1.69 -18.72
N THR A 31 -0.82 0.83 -19.04
CA THR A 31 -1.63 0.97 -20.25
C THR A 31 -2.79 1.91 -19.99
N LYS A 32 -2.93 2.90 -20.87
CA LYS A 32 -3.89 4.00 -20.79
C LYS A 32 -5.33 3.45 -20.75
N PRO A 33 -6.19 3.89 -19.82
CA PRO A 33 -7.62 3.61 -19.95
C PRO A 33 -8.18 4.35 -21.17
N GLN A 34 -8.74 3.61 -22.13
CA GLN A 34 -9.46 4.19 -23.27
C GLN A 34 -10.80 4.79 -22.80
N GLN A 35 -10.78 6.10 -22.54
CA GLN A 35 -11.99 6.92 -22.45
C GLN A 35 -12.42 7.33 -23.88
N LYS A 36 -13.71 7.61 -24.10
CA LYS A 36 -14.27 7.95 -25.43
C LYS A 36 -13.47 9.09 -26.08
N GLU A 37 -12.98 8.85 -27.29
CA GLU A 37 -12.04 9.69 -28.05
C GLU A 37 -12.50 11.14 -28.24
N ASN A 38 -13.82 11.39 -28.26
CA ASN A 38 -14.39 12.73 -28.43
C ASN A 38 -14.43 13.57 -27.15
N GLU A 39 -14.00 13.03 -26.01
CA GLU A 39 -14.09 13.69 -24.70
C GLU A 39 -12.73 14.10 -24.13
N ILE A 40 -11.64 13.69 -24.78
CA ILE A 40 -10.27 13.86 -24.32
C ILE A 40 -9.56 14.85 -25.23
N ILE A 41 -8.64 15.63 -24.67
CA ILE A 41 -7.65 16.39 -25.43
C ILE A 41 -6.27 15.78 -25.15
N THR A 42 -5.45 15.58 -26.18
CA THR A 42 -4.08 15.04 -26.04
C THR A 42 -3.09 16.11 -25.60
N THR A 43 -1.92 15.71 -25.08
CA THR A 43 -0.84 16.66 -24.71
C THR A 43 -0.46 17.57 -25.89
N LYS A 44 -0.35 17.00 -27.09
CA LYS A 44 0.00 17.75 -28.31
C LYS A 44 -1.06 18.79 -28.69
N GLU A 45 -2.34 18.44 -28.63
CA GLU A 45 -3.44 19.36 -28.94
C GLU A 45 -3.58 20.47 -27.90
N LEU A 46 -3.47 20.13 -26.61
CA LEU A 46 -3.52 21.11 -25.53
C LEU A 46 -2.36 22.09 -25.65
N LYS A 47 -1.15 21.59 -25.88
CA LYS A 47 0.02 22.43 -26.12
C LYS A 47 -0.15 23.33 -27.33
N ALA A 48 -0.63 22.79 -28.46
CA ALA A 48 -0.90 23.60 -29.64
C ALA A 48 -1.92 24.72 -29.35
N LYS A 49 -2.96 24.47 -28.56
CA LYS A 49 -3.92 25.51 -28.14
C LYS A 49 -3.26 26.62 -27.31
N ILE A 50 -2.40 26.26 -26.35
CA ILE A 50 -1.63 27.21 -25.53
C ILE A 50 -0.68 28.02 -26.42
N ASP A 51 0.12 27.36 -27.24
CA ASP A 51 1.13 27.99 -28.08
C ASP A 51 0.49 28.92 -29.15
N THR A 52 -0.69 28.57 -29.66
CA THR A 52 -1.44 29.39 -30.63
C THR A 52 -2.34 30.44 -29.99
N LYS A 53 -2.42 30.49 -28.65
CA LYS A 53 -3.35 31.37 -27.89
C LYS A 53 -4.80 31.23 -28.36
N THR A 54 -5.20 30.02 -28.74
CA THR A 54 -6.60 29.74 -29.06
C THR A 54 -7.43 29.98 -27.79
N PRO A 55 -8.61 30.62 -27.83
CA PRO A 55 -9.41 30.86 -26.62
C PRO A 55 -9.94 29.56 -26.00
N PHE A 56 -9.57 29.29 -24.74
CA PHE A 56 -10.16 28.24 -23.91
C PHE A 56 -9.89 28.53 -22.42
N LYS A 57 -10.51 27.76 -21.52
CA LYS A 57 -10.24 27.79 -20.08
C LYS A 57 -9.60 26.48 -19.66
N LEU A 58 -8.40 26.55 -19.07
CA LEU A 58 -7.71 25.41 -18.48
C LEU A 58 -7.96 25.37 -16.97
N ILE A 59 -8.56 24.29 -16.49
CA ILE A 59 -8.96 24.13 -15.09
C ILE A 59 -8.13 23.02 -14.45
N ASP A 60 -7.44 23.35 -13.35
CA ASP A 60 -6.82 22.37 -12.46
C ASP A 60 -7.82 21.95 -11.39
N ALA A 61 -8.28 20.71 -11.46
CA ALA A 61 -9.25 20.16 -10.52
C ALA A 61 -8.62 19.53 -9.26
N ARG A 62 -7.29 19.57 -9.14
CA ARG A 62 -6.58 19.03 -7.97
C ARG A 62 -6.80 19.93 -6.74
N SER A 63 -6.29 19.49 -5.60
CA SER A 63 -6.30 20.32 -4.40
C SER A 63 -5.44 21.57 -4.61
N LYS A 64 -5.88 22.68 -3.99
CA LYS A 64 -5.15 23.96 -3.99
C LYS A 64 -3.66 23.79 -3.65
N ASP A 65 -3.36 22.90 -2.71
CA ASP A 65 -2.00 22.57 -2.32
C ASP A 65 -1.16 22.06 -3.51
N ARG A 66 -1.72 21.24 -4.39
CA ARG A 66 -1.03 20.72 -5.58
C ARG A 66 -0.88 21.77 -6.67
N TYR A 67 -1.91 22.60 -6.87
CA TYR A 67 -1.82 23.73 -7.78
C TYR A 67 -0.67 24.67 -7.36
N GLU A 68 -0.61 25.05 -6.08
CA GLU A 68 0.45 25.90 -5.54
C GLU A 68 1.85 25.26 -5.61
N LEU A 69 1.93 23.93 -5.54
CA LEU A 69 3.19 23.22 -5.74
C LEU A 69 3.64 23.34 -7.20
N GLU A 70 2.79 22.96 -8.14
CA GLU A 70 3.13 22.97 -9.55
C GLU A 70 1.88 22.73 -10.40
N HIS A 71 1.68 23.52 -11.45
CA HIS A 71 0.54 23.41 -12.36
C HIS A 71 0.95 23.65 -13.82
N LEU A 72 0.06 23.30 -14.76
CA LEU A 72 0.23 23.66 -16.18
C LEU A 72 0.20 25.18 -16.35
N PRO A 73 0.94 25.74 -17.32
CA PRO A 73 0.84 27.16 -17.67
C PRO A 73 -0.62 27.55 -17.97
N GLU A 74 -1.01 28.75 -17.51
CA GLU A 74 -2.36 29.32 -17.71
C GLU A 74 -3.51 28.56 -17.04
N ALA A 75 -3.21 27.51 -16.26
CA ALA A 75 -4.23 26.79 -15.50
C ALA A 75 -4.83 27.64 -14.38
N ILE A 76 -6.14 27.49 -14.18
CA ILE A 76 -6.90 28.17 -13.13
C ILE A 76 -7.24 27.17 -12.03
N ASP A 77 -6.96 27.55 -10.77
CA ASP A 77 -7.23 26.75 -9.57
C ASP A 77 -8.74 26.64 -9.29
N VAL A 78 -9.33 25.48 -9.59
CA VAL A 78 -10.73 25.16 -9.24
C VAL A 78 -10.79 23.73 -8.70
N PRO A 79 -10.43 23.52 -7.43
CA PRO A 79 -10.53 22.22 -6.79
C PRO A 79 -11.95 21.65 -6.84
N GLU A 80 -12.09 20.34 -6.86
CA GLU A 80 -13.40 19.67 -6.98
C GLU A 80 -14.43 20.14 -5.94
N ASN A 81 -13.99 20.39 -4.71
CA ASN A 81 -14.81 20.86 -3.59
C ASN A 81 -15.20 22.34 -3.70
N GLU A 82 -14.65 23.09 -4.66
CA GLU A 82 -14.89 24.51 -4.87
C GLU A 82 -15.44 24.80 -6.28
N LEU A 83 -16.13 23.81 -6.87
CA LEU A 83 -16.59 23.88 -8.25
C LEU A 83 -17.54 25.05 -8.53
N ASP A 84 -18.24 25.58 -7.52
CA ASP A 84 -19.06 26.78 -7.68
C ASP A 84 -18.29 28.01 -8.19
N LYS A 85 -16.97 28.08 -7.96
CA LYS A 85 -16.11 29.14 -8.50
C LYS A 85 -16.14 29.21 -10.04
N ILE A 86 -16.41 28.08 -10.71
CA ILE A 86 -16.44 27.99 -12.17
C ILE A 86 -17.40 29.02 -12.80
N LYS A 87 -18.50 29.35 -12.11
CA LYS A 87 -19.54 30.29 -12.58
C LYS A 87 -19.00 31.70 -12.80
N ASN A 88 -17.97 32.08 -12.04
CA ASN A 88 -17.33 33.39 -12.12
C ASN A 88 -16.10 33.40 -13.05
N ILE A 89 -15.70 32.23 -13.56
CA ILE A 89 -14.46 32.03 -14.32
C ILE A 89 -14.74 31.73 -15.79
N ALA A 90 -15.80 30.96 -16.06
CA ALA A 90 -16.12 30.47 -17.39
C ALA A 90 -17.63 30.48 -17.66
N LEU A 91 -18.00 30.86 -18.88
CA LEU A 91 -19.37 30.78 -19.37
C LEU A 91 -19.71 29.34 -19.83
N PRO A 92 -20.98 28.90 -19.73
CA PRO A 92 -21.40 27.56 -20.17
C PRO A 92 -21.12 27.20 -21.64
N THR A 93 -20.90 28.21 -22.49
CA THR A 93 -20.58 28.07 -23.92
C THR A 93 -19.09 27.98 -24.21
N GLU A 94 -18.22 28.40 -23.29
CA GLU A 94 -16.77 28.41 -23.48
C GLU A 94 -16.20 26.99 -23.55
N TYR A 95 -15.09 26.86 -24.28
CA TYR A 95 -14.34 25.61 -24.36
C TYR A 95 -13.50 25.44 -23.09
N ILE A 96 -13.79 24.40 -22.31
CA ILE A 96 -13.15 24.13 -21.03
C ILE A 96 -12.36 22.84 -21.13
N VAL A 97 -11.10 22.88 -20.71
CA VAL A 97 -10.25 21.71 -20.52
C VAL A 97 -10.02 21.53 -19.02
N ILE A 98 -10.36 20.36 -18.49
CA ILE A 98 -10.10 20.02 -17.09
C ILE A 98 -8.98 18.99 -17.03
N TYR A 99 -8.05 19.15 -16.10
CA TYR A 99 -7.08 18.12 -15.78
C TYR A 99 -7.04 17.82 -14.29
N CYS A 100 -6.48 16.65 -13.97
CA CYS A 100 -6.20 16.19 -12.62
C CYS A 100 -4.74 15.67 -12.59
N GLU A 101 -4.40 14.80 -11.65
CA GLU A 101 -3.05 14.26 -11.46
C GLU A 101 -2.55 13.43 -12.65
N GLY A 102 -3.43 12.83 -13.46
CA GLY A 102 -3.01 12.01 -14.60
C GLY A 102 -4.00 10.92 -14.95
N PHE A 103 -3.51 9.91 -15.68
CA PHE A 103 -4.33 8.81 -16.17
C PHE A 103 -5.07 8.14 -15.02
N GLY A 104 -6.38 7.94 -15.20
CA GLY A 104 -7.21 7.27 -14.22
C GLY A 104 -7.57 8.12 -13.00
N CYS A 105 -7.33 9.44 -12.97
CA CYS A 105 -7.92 10.27 -11.92
C CYS A 105 -9.44 10.46 -12.15
N PRO A 106 -10.31 10.10 -11.18
CA PRO A 106 -11.76 10.21 -11.35
C PRO A 106 -12.26 11.65 -11.24
N VAL A 107 -11.52 12.52 -10.54
CA VAL A 107 -11.92 13.91 -10.24
C VAL A 107 -12.23 14.69 -11.52
N ALA A 108 -11.38 14.62 -12.54
CA ALA A 108 -11.62 15.37 -13.79
C ALA A 108 -12.94 14.95 -14.48
N LYS A 109 -13.31 13.66 -14.36
CA LYS A 109 -14.59 13.14 -14.86
C LYS A 109 -15.76 13.60 -13.99
N GLU A 110 -15.64 13.54 -12.67
CA GLU A 110 -16.66 13.99 -11.73
C GLU A 110 -16.96 15.48 -11.88
N VAL A 111 -15.90 16.30 -12.03
CA VAL A 111 -16.01 17.73 -12.32
C VAL A 111 -16.73 17.94 -13.66
N LYS A 112 -16.34 17.21 -14.71
CA LYS A 112 -17.01 17.31 -16.01
C LYS A 112 -18.50 16.96 -15.91
N ASP A 113 -18.86 15.87 -15.24
CA ASP A 113 -20.25 15.43 -15.08
C ASP A 113 -21.08 16.48 -14.32
N LYS A 114 -20.50 17.08 -13.27
CA LYS A 114 -21.11 18.21 -12.53
C LYS A 114 -21.29 19.43 -13.44
N LEU A 115 -20.26 19.82 -14.20
CA LEU A 115 -20.34 20.94 -15.13
C LEU A 115 -21.38 20.70 -16.25
N SER A 116 -21.47 19.49 -16.78
CA SER A 116 -22.49 19.13 -17.77
C SER A 116 -23.90 19.28 -17.20
N LYS A 117 -24.14 18.87 -15.94
CA LYS A 117 -25.42 19.11 -15.24
C LYS A 117 -25.69 20.60 -15.01
N MET A 118 -24.64 21.41 -14.85
CA MET A 118 -24.73 22.87 -14.76
C MET A 118 -24.88 23.57 -16.11
N GLY A 119 -24.96 22.82 -17.22
CA GLY A 119 -25.22 23.36 -18.56
C GLY A 119 -23.97 23.67 -19.39
N TYR A 120 -22.77 23.35 -18.90
CA TYR A 120 -21.53 23.52 -19.66
C TYR A 120 -21.40 22.42 -20.72
N LYS A 121 -21.43 22.80 -22.00
CA LYS A 121 -21.52 21.84 -23.13
C LYS A 121 -20.17 21.46 -23.73
N ASN A 122 -19.18 22.37 -23.67
CA ASN A 122 -17.90 22.24 -24.36
C ASN A 122 -16.76 21.88 -23.40
N VAL A 123 -16.92 20.77 -22.66
CA VAL A 123 -15.94 20.32 -21.66
C VAL A 123 -15.15 19.12 -22.19
N ARG A 124 -13.82 19.21 -22.13
CA ARG A 124 -12.86 18.14 -22.45
C ARG A 124 -11.98 17.82 -21.25
N ILE A 125 -11.48 16.58 -21.20
CA ILE A 125 -10.58 16.11 -20.15
C ILE A 125 -9.18 15.98 -20.74
N TYR A 126 -8.20 16.60 -20.10
CA TYR A 126 -6.80 16.28 -20.33
C TYR A 126 -6.40 15.16 -19.37
N ASN A 127 -6.44 13.91 -19.85
CA ASN A 127 -6.29 12.71 -19.04
C ASN A 127 -4.83 12.39 -18.67
N GLU A 128 -3.88 12.87 -19.48
CA GLU A 128 -2.44 12.68 -19.29
C GLU A 128 -1.92 13.42 -18.04
N GLY A 129 -2.61 14.50 -17.65
CA GLY A 129 -2.32 15.31 -16.47
C GLY A 129 -0.88 15.83 -16.41
N MET A 130 -0.41 16.15 -15.19
CA MET A 130 0.96 16.63 -14.98
C MET A 130 2.06 15.65 -15.46
N PRO A 131 1.94 14.32 -15.24
CA PRO A 131 2.95 13.35 -15.67
C PRO A 131 3.11 13.31 -17.18
N GLY A 132 2.02 13.26 -17.95
CA GLY A 132 2.10 13.26 -19.41
C GLY A 132 2.61 14.58 -19.96
N TRP A 133 2.19 15.71 -19.38
CA TRP A 133 2.70 17.03 -19.76
C TRP A 133 4.23 17.11 -19.62
N LYS A 134 4.77 16.61 -18.51
CA LYS A 134 6.22 16.57 -18.24
C LYS A 134 6.97 15.52 -19.05
N ALA A 135 6.35 14.37 -19.32
CA ALA A 135 6.96 13.31 -20.11
C ALA A 135 7.30 13.80 -21.53
N ASP A 136 6.48 14.70 -22.08
CA ASP A 136 6.72 15.38 -23.36
C ASP A 136 7.70 16.56 -23.27
N GLY A 137 8.35 16.77 -22.12
CA GLY A 137 9.36 17.81 -21.91
C GLY A 137 8.81 19.22 -21.72
N ASN A 138 7.50 19.37 -21.50
CA ASN A 138 6.89 20.69 -21.37
C ASN A 138 7.15 21.34 -20.02
N SER A 139 7.26 22.67 -20.01
CA SER A 139 7.47 23.46 -18.80
C SER A 139 6.17 23.63 -17.98
N THR A 140 6.33 23.75 -16.68
CA THR A 140 5.26 23.95 -15.68
C THR A 140 5.49 25.25 -14.91
N VAL A 141 4.44 25.73 -14.26
CA VAL A 141 4.51 26.88 -13.36
C VAL A 141 4.58 26.37 -11.93
N LYS A 142 5.61 26.79 -11.19
CA LYS A 142 5.75 26.50 -9.75
C LYS A 142 5.19 27.68 -8.96
N GLY A 143 4.27 27.42 -8.03
CA GLY A 143 3.77 28.48 -7.16
C GLY A 143 4.80 28.91 -6.12
N SER A 144 4.59 30.09 -5.54
CA SER A 144 5.47 30.69 -4.51
C SER A 144 5.71 29.78 -3.29
N GLY A 145 4.74 28.91 -2.95
CA GLY A 145 4.83 27.93 -1.86
C GLY A 145 5.48 26.59 -2.23
N ALA A 146 5.79 26.35 -3.50
CA ALA A 146 6.22 25.05 -4.03
C ALA A 146 7.47 24.50 -3.36
N THR A 147 8.47 25.35 -3.16
CA THR A 147 9.76 24.94 -2.60
C THR A 147 9.62 24.56 -1.12
N VAL A 148 8.84 25.34 -0.36
CA VAL A 148 8.65 25.14 1.09
C VAL A 148 7.72 23.95 1.38
N LYS A 149 6.62 23.80 0.63
CA LYS A 149 5.71 22.64 0.78
C LYS A 149 6.32 21.34 0.27
N ASN A 150 7.10 21.33 -0.82
CA ASN A 150 7.77 20.11 -1.28
C ASN A 150 8.80 19.62 -0.26
N LEU A 151 9.54 20.52 0.39
CA LEU A 151 10.36 20.16 1.54
C LEU A 151 9.49 19.70 2.72
N ALA A 152 8.36 20.35 2.96
CA ALA A 152 7.47 20.04 4.06
C ALA A 152 6.87 18.63 4.00
N THR A 153 6.44 18.23 2.80
CA THR A 153 5.85 16.91 2.55
C THR A 153 6.93 15.84 2.45
N ARG A 154 8.10 16.14 1.86
CA ARG A 154 9.27 15.24 1.85
C ARG A 154 9.79 14.91 3.23
N TYR A 155 9.89 15.90 4.14
CA TYR A 155 10.38 15.64 5.49
C TYR A 155 9.43 14.75 6.30
N LYS A 156 8.13 14.78 6.00
CA LYS A 156 7.12 13.95 6.69
C LYS A 156 7.02 12.53 6.14
N THR A 157 7.36 12.30 4.87
CA THR A 157 7.22 10.97 4.25
C THR A 157 8.15 9.94 4.89
N LEU A 158 9.42 10.27 5.12
CA LEU A 158 10.37 9.30 5.67
C LEU A 158 9.97 8.84 7.09
N PRO A 159 9.71 9.73 8.06
CA PRO A 159 9.18 9.33 9.37
C PRO A 159 7.85 8.56 9.26
N LEU A 160 6.95 8.98 8.36
CA LEU A 160 5.69 8.28 8.14
C LEU A 160 5.91 6.83 7.69
N VAL A 161 6.74 6.59 6.67
CA VAL A 161 7.03 5.25 6.15
C VAL A 161 7.69 4.39 7.20
N LEU A 162 8.67 4.93 7.93
CA LEU A 162 9.35 4.20 9.00
C LEU A 162 8.39 3.79 10.11
N LEU A 163 7.58 4.74 10.60
CA LEU A 163 6.62 4.49 11.67
C LEU A 163 5.48 3.58 11.21
N ALA A 164 4.99 3.75 9.98
CA ALA A 164 3.90 2.92 9.44
C ALA A 164 4.35 1.48 9.25
N GLY A 165 5.55 1.24 8.68
CA GLY A 165 6.09 -0.11 8.51
C GLY A 165 6.40 -0.79 9.86
N LEU A 166 6.98 -0.05 10.81
CA LEU A 166 7.26 -0.57 12.15
C LEU A 166 5.98 -0.89 12.92
N THR A 167 4.98 0.00 12.86
CA THR A 167 3.68 -0.21 13.52
C THR A 167 2.96 -1.41 12.92
N ASP A 168 3.07 -1.60 11.60
CA ASP A 168 2.53 -2.77 10.93
C ASP A 168 3.24 -4.06 11.39
N GLY A 169 4.57 -4.04 11.50
CA GLY A 169 5.35 -5.18 12.02
C GLY A 169 5.08 -5.54 13.49
N PHE A 170 4.47 -4.65 14.28
CA PHE A 170 4.07 -4.88 15.68
C PHE A 170 2.55 -5.06 15.86
N ASN A 171 1.82 -5.30 14.77
CA ASN A 171 0.39 -5.48 14.84
C ASN A 171 0.01 -6.84 15.51
N PRO A 172 -1.23 -6.97 16.02
CA PRO A 172 -1.83 -8.21 16.52
C PRO A 172 -1.54 -9.49 15.73
N CYS A 173 -1.64 -9.44 14.41
CA CYS A 173 -1.42 -10.56 13.50
C CYS A 173 0.09 -10.88 13.36
N ALA A 174 0.92 -9.85 13.24
CA ALA A 174 2.38 -9.92 13.17
C ALA A 174 2.96 -10.56 14.43
N ILE A 175 2.42 -10.22 15.61
CA ILE A 175 2.79 -10.87 16.87
C ILE A 175 2.48 -12.38 16.82
N GLY A 176 1.35 -12.77 16.24
CA GLY A 176 1.04 -14.17 15.97
C GLY A 176 2.10 -14.85 15.10
N MET A 177 2.53 -14.20 14.02
CA MET A 177 3.62 -14.70 13.16
C MET A 177 4.95 -14.80 13.89
N LEU A 178 5.30 -13.80 14.70
CA LEU A 178 6.52 -13.79 15.52
C LEU A 178 6.54 -15.02 16.42
N LEU A 179 5.41 -15.35 17.05
CA LEU A 179 5.29 -16.54 17.89
C LEU A 179 5.32 -17.85 17.08
N PHE A 180 4.77 -17.87 15.86
CA PHE A 180 4.91 -19.02 14.95
C PHE A 180 6.36 -19.24 14.51
N LEU A 181 7.06 -18.17 14.11
CA LEU A 181 8.46 -18.21 13.77
C LEU A 181 9.29 -18.67 14.98
N LEU A 182 9.01 -18.13 16.17
CA LEU A 182 9.64 -18.54 17.42
C LEU A 182 9.47 -20.05 17.66
N GLY A 183 8.22 -20.54 17.61
CA GLY A 183 7.92 -21.95 17.81
C GLY A 183 8.56 -22.86 16.76
N TYR A 184 8.63 -22.40 15.52
CA TYR A 184 9.29 -23.08 14.41
C TYR A 184 10.81 -23.15 14.59
N LEU A 185 11.45 -22.05 14.98
CA LEU A 185 12.90 -22.00 15.20
C LEU A 185 13.35 -22.77 16.45
N ILE A 186 12.51 -22.83 17.50
CA ILE A 186 12.79 -23.62 18.71
C ILE A 186 13.03 -25.10 18.39
N ILE A 187 12.32 -25.65 17.40
CA ILE A 187 12.46 -27.07 17.01
C ILE A 187 13.88 -27.37 16.51
N PHE A 188 14.57 -26.37 15.97
CA PHE A 188 15.94 -26.46 15.49
C PHE A 188 16.93 -25.66 16.35
N ALA A 189 16.54 -25.29 17.58
CA ALA A 189 17.37 -24.49 18.48
C ALA A 189 18.72 -25.17 18.80
N GLU A 190 18.77 -26.50 18.80
CA GLU A 190 19.99 -27.28 19.02
C GLU A 190 20.98 -27.20 17.83
N LYS A 191 20.55 -26.70 16.67
CA LYS A 191 21.35 -26.57 15.45
C LYS A 191 21.36 -25.11 14.96
N PRO A 192 22.25 -24.24 15.49
CA PRO A 192 22.23 -22.80 15.20
C PRO A 192 22.40 -22.49 13.71
N GLU A 193 23.21 -23.27 12.97
CA GLU A 193 23.37 -23.11 11.52
C GLU A 193 22.07 -23.37 10.74
N MET A 194 21.23 -24.30 11.21
CA MET A 194 19.97 -24.64 10.57
C MET A 194 18.90 -23.62 10.93
N SER A 195 18.81 -23.23 12.21
CA SER A 195 17.92 -22.17 12.70
C SER A 195 18.15 -20.85 11.94
N PHE A 196 19.42 -20.49 11.73
CA PHE A 196 19.78 -19.31 10.95
C PHE A 196 19.33 -19.39 9.49
N LYS A 197 19.61 -20.50 8.79
CA LYS A 197 19.22 -20.68 7.38
C LYS A 197 17.70 -20.63 7.20
N LEU A 198 16.96 -21.31 8.08
CA LEU A 198 15.50 -21.36 8.01
C LEU A 198 14.88 -20.01 8.40
N GLY A 199 15.41 -19.34 9.43
CA GLY A 199 14.94 -18.02 9.84
C GLY A 199 15.14 -16.96 8.76
N VAL A 200 16.32 -16.93 8.12
CA VAL A 200 16.58 -16.03 6.99
C VAL A 200 15.67 -16.34 5.80
N ALA A 201 15.47 -17.63 5.48
CA ALA A 201 14.56 -18.03 4.42
C ALA A 201 13.13 -17.56 4.68
N TYR A 202 12.63 -17.73 5.91
CA TYR A 202 11.32 -17.25 6.33
C TYR A 202 11.18 -15.74 6.15
N ILE A 203 12.09 -14.96 6.73
CA ILE A 203 12.07 -13.49 6.69
C ILE A 203 12.13 -12.98 5.25
N THR A 204 12.99 -13.58 4.43
CA THR A 204 13.17 -13.18 3.03
C THR A 204 11.92 -13.50 2.21
N THR A 205 11.32 -14.68 2.40
CA THR A 205 10.07 -15.02 1.73
C THR A 205 8.94 -14.08 2.14
N THR A 206 8.82 -13.73 3.43
CA THR A 206 7.84 -12.75 3.91
C THR A 206 8.05 -11.38 3.27
N PHE A 207 9.30 -10.87 3.27
CA PHE A 207 9.63 -9.60 2.60
C PHE A 207 9.24 -9.61 1.11
N ILE A 208 9.63 -10.66 0.37
CA ILE A 208 9.33 -10.76 -1.06
C ILE A 208 7.82 -10.85 -1.30
N ALA A 209 7.11 -11.67 -0.52
CA ALA A 209 5.66 -11.82 -0.65
C ALA A 209 4.94 -10.48 -0.41
N TYR A 210 5.36 -9.73 0.60
CA TYR A 210 4.77 -8.44 0.95
C TYR A 210 5.09 -7.34 -0.08
N TYR A 211 6.32 -7.33 -0.60
CA TYR A 211 6.71 -6.43 -1.68
C TYR A 211 5.94 -6.72 -2.98
N LEU A 212 5.81 -8.00 -3.35
CA LEU A 212 5.00 -8.42 -4.51
C LEU A 212 3.53 -8.04 -4.32
N LEU A 213 2.98 -8.20 -3.12
CA LEU A 213 1.63 -7.72 -2.79
C LEU A 213 1.53 -6.21 -3.01
N GLY A 214 2.52 -5.43 -2.56
CA GLY A 214 2.58 -3.98 -2.79
C GLY A 214 2.62 -3.59 -4.27
N LEU A 215 3.36 -4.34 -5.10
CA LEU A 215 3.37 -4.14 -6.56
C LEU A 215 2.01 -4.42 -7.21
N VAL A 216 1.36 -5.51 -6.79
CA VAL A 216 0.00 -5.84 -7.25
C VAL A 216 -0.98 -4.75 -6.84
N LEU A 217 -0.85 -4.22 -5.63
CA LEU A 217 -1.68 -3.12 -5.12
C LEU A 217 -1.42 -1.78 -5.85
N LEU A 218 -0.16 -1.44 -6.16
CA LEU A 218 0.15 -0.25 -6.96
C LEU A 218 -0.50 -0.31 -8.34
N ASN A 219 -0.42 -1.47 -8.98
CA ASN A 219 -1.02 -1.68 -10.30
C ASN A 219 -2.54 -1.68 -10.24
N SER A 220 -3.11 -2.29 -9.19
CA SER A 220 -4.56 -2.29 -9.01
C SER A 220 -5.06 -0.86 -8.77
N LEU A 221 -4.42 -0.06 -7.92
CA LEU A 221 -4.75 1.36 -7.71
C LEU A 221 -4.79 2.15 -9.03
N TYR A 222 -3.84 1.91 -9.93
CA TYR A 222 -3.78 2.57 -11.25
C TYR A 222 -4.94 2.20 -12.18
N ILE A 223 -5.30 0.92 -12.27
CA ILE A 223 -6.41 0.43 -13.11
C ILE A 223 -7.76 0.86 -12.55
N ILE A 224 -7.85 0.89 -11.23
CA ILE A 224 -9.10 0.91 -10.50
C ILE A 224 -9.68 2.33 -10.37
N THR A 225 -8.85 3.38 -10.24
CA THR A 225 -9.32 4.78 -10.16
C THR A 225 -9.94 5.31 -11.47
N GLY A 226 -9.76 4.63 -12.60
CA GLY A 226 -10.26 5.06 -13.92
C GLY A 226 -11.72 4.73 -14.26
N SER A 227 -12.42 3.93 -13.44
CA SER A 227 -13.80 3.50 -13.73
C SER A 227 -14.83 4.18 -12.83
N SER A 228 -15.92 4.72 -13.40
CA SER A 228 -16.98 5.42 -12.64
C SER A 228 -17.82 4.50 -11.73
N GLY A 229 -17.66 3.18 -11.84
CA GLY A 229 -18.22 2.21 -10.88
C GLY A 229 -17.34 1.98 -9.66
N PHE A 230 -16.12 2.54 -9.63
CA PHE A 230 -15.14 2.20 -8.62
C PHE A 230 -15.47 2.73 -7.23
N GLN A 231 -16.06 3.93 -7.08
CA GLN A 231 -16.45 4.40 -5.75
C GLN A 231 -17.42 3.44 -5.05
N ALA A 232 -18.30 2.77 -5.80
CA ALA A 232 -19.18 1.74 -5.26
C ALA A 232 -18.41 0.46 -4.90
N ILE A 233 -17.44 0.04 -5.71
CA ILE A 233 -16.59 -1.13 -5.45
C ILE A 233 -15.66 -0.89 -4.25
N SER A 234 -14.98 0.26 -4.17
CA SER A 234 -14.14 0.67 -3.04
C SER A 234 -14.93 0.67 -1.74
N ARG A 235 -16.14 1.25 -1.75
CA ARG A 235 -17.03 1.26 -0.58
C ARG A 235 -17.45 -0.18 -0.20
N SER A 236 -17.68 -1.04 -1.19
CA SER A 236 -18.02 -2.45 -0.97
C SER A 236 -16.84 -3.23 -0.38
N VAL A 237 -15.63 -3.03 -0.88
CA VAL A 237 -14.39 -3.65 -0.35
C VAL A 237 -14.14 -3.18 1.10
N ASN A 238 -14.32 -1.89 1.40
CA ASN A 238 -14.18 -1.39 2.77
C ASN A 238 -15.20 -2.05 3.71
N TYR A 239 -16.46 -2.21 3.30
CA TYR A 239 -17.46 -2.92 4.10
C TYR A 239 -17.12 -4.41 4.29
N VAL A 240 -16.55 -5.07 3.28
CA VAL A 240 -16.07 -6.46 3.40
C VAL A 240 -14.93 -6.55 4.40
N ILE A 241 -13.94 -5.64 4.33
CA ILE A 241 -12.81 -5.59 5.28
C ILE A 241 -13.32 -5.31 6.70
N ILE A 242 -14.22 -4.34 6.88
CA ILE A 242 -14.86 -4.06 8.18
C ILE A 242 -15.59 -5.30 8.70
N GLY A 243 -16.32 -6.01 7.84
CA GLY A 243 -16.99 -7.26 8.19
C GLY A 243 -16.02 -8.35 8.64
N ILE A 244 -14.92 -8.56 7.90
CA ILE A 244 -13.87 -9.54 8.24
C ILE A 244 -13.20 -9.17 9.58
N LEU A 245 -12.81 -7.90 9.76
CA LEU A 245 -12.20 -7.41 11.00
C LEU A 245 -13.17 -7.51 12.18
N GLY A 246 -14.45 -7.21 11.97
CA GLY A 246 -15.50 -7.33 12.98
C GLY A 246 -15.74 -8.78 13.40
N ILE A 247 -15.81 -9.71 12.45
CA ILE A 247 -15.92 -11.15 12.73
C ILE A 247 -14.68 -11.63 13.49
N ALA A 248 -13.48 -11.23 13.06
CA ALA A 248 -12.23 -11.60 13.72
C ALA A 248 -12.16 -11.06 15.15
N ALA A 249 -12.57 -9.81 15.37
CA ALA A 249 -12.64 -9.20 16.69
C ALA A 249 -13.64 -9.92 17.59
N MET A 250 -14.82 -10.29 17.07
CA MET A 250 -15.84 -11.03 17.80
C MET A 250 -15.36 -12.41 18.24
N ILE A 251 -14.62 -13.12 17.37
CA ILE A 251 -13.97 -14.39 17.71
C ILE A 251 -12.90 -14.19 18.80
N ASN A 252 -12.07 -13.14 18.69
CA ASN A 252 -11.05 -12.84 19.71
C ASN A 252 -11.68 -12.48 21.06
N ILE A 253 -12.77 -11.69 21.11
CA ILE A 253 -13.52 -11.38 22.33
C ILE A 253 -14.12 -12.65 22.93
N LYS A 254 -14.73 -13.50 22.11
CA LYS A 254 -15.25 -14.81 22.57
C LYS A 254 -14.14 -15.64 23.21
N ASP A 255 -12.94 -15.67 22.62
CA ASP A 255 -11.79 -16.42 23.14
C ASP A 255 -11.24 -15.86 24.47
N VAL A 256 -11.55 -14.61 24.84
CA VAL A 256 -11.21 -14.06 26.18
C VAL A 256 -12.01 -14.75 27.29
N PHE A 257 -13.31 -14.99 27.05
CA PHE A 257 -14.24 -15.54 28.05
C PHE A 257 -14.38 -17.07 27.95
N PHE A 258 -14.48 -17.60 26.72
CA PHE A 258 -14.69 -19.02 26.44
C PHE A 258 -13.59 -19.55 25.53
N TYR A 259 -12.37 -19.58 26.07
CA TYR A 259 -11.19 -20.07 25.38
C TYR A 259 -11.35 -21.54 24.98
N GLY A 260 -11.17 -21.85 23.69
CA GLY A 260 -11.16 -23.21 23.17
C GLY A 260 -12.53 -23.90 23.03
N LYS A 261 -13.65 -23.20 23.30
CA LYS A 261 -15.00 -23.68 22.99
C LYS A 261 -15.51 -23.02 21.70
N GLY A 262 -15.89 -23.83 20.70
CA GLY A 262 -16.46 -23.37 19.42
C GLY A 262 -15.44 -22.88 18.39
N LEU A 263 -15.83 -21.90 17.58
CA LEU A 263 -15.00 -21.30 16.52
C LEU A 263 -13.90 -20.41 17.12
N SER A 264 -12.64 -20.80 17.02
CA SER A 264 -11.49 -20.00 17.48
C SER A 264 -10.52 -19.79 16.33
N LEU A 265 -9.90 -18.61 16.24
CA LEU A 265 -8.85 -18.29 15.26
C LEU A 265 -7.52 -19.02 15.54
N GLN A 266 -7.52 -20.02 16.42
CA GLN A 266 -6.38 -20.88 16.65
C GLN A 266 -6.35 -22.05 15.66
N ILE A 267 -5.12 -22.45 15.32
CA ILE A 267 -4.91 -23.63 14.48
C ILE A 267 -5.59 -24.85 15.14
N PRO A 268 -6.55 -25.50 14.46
CA PRO A 268 -7.23 -26.68 14.98
C PRO A 268 -6.23 -27.76 15.36
N LYS A 269 -6.46 -28.51 16.44
CA LYS A 269 -5.53 -29.57 16.91
C LYS A 269 -5.13 -30.57 15.81
N LYS A 270 -6.05 -30.88 14.89
CA LYS A 270 -5.80 -31.76 13.73
C LYS A 270 -4.85 -31.15 12.70
N VAL A 271 -4.95 -29.84 12.46
CA VAL A 271 -4.07 -29.09 11.54
C VAL A 271 -2.72 -28.88 12.20
N ARG A 272 -2.70 -28.59 13.51
CA ARG A 272 -1.48 -28.47 14.31
C ARG A 272 -0.66 -29.77 14.32
N ALA A 273 -1.29 -30.93 14.52
CA ALA A 273 -0.61 -32.22 14.46
C ALA A 273 -0.05 -32.55 13.06
N ARG A 274 -0.73 -32.12 11.99
CA ARG A 274 -0.18 -32.22 10.62
C ARG A 274 0.98 -31.26 10.39
N LEU A 275 0.86 -30.02 10.88
CA LEU A 275 1.94 -29.03 10.86
C LEU A 275 3.15 -29.55 11.63
N GLU A 276 2.97 -30.14 12.81
CA GLU A 276 4.06 -30.73 13.61
C GLU A 276 4.77 -31.84 12.83
N LYS A 277 4.04 -32.75 12.14
CA LYS A 277 4.65 -33.76 11.26
C LYS A 277 5.38 -33.16 10.04
N VAL A 278 4.84 -32.12 9.43
CA VAL A 278 5.48 -31.42 8.29
C VAL A 278 6.73 -30.65 8.75
N VAL A 279 6.68 -30.11 9.97
CA VAL A 279 7.78 -29.36 10.60
C VAL A 279 8.87 -30.30 11.13
N GLU A 280 8.55 -31.55 11.50
CA GLU A 280 9.52 -32.59 11.84
C GLU A 280 10.41 -32.97 10.63
N VAL A 281 9.87 -32.81 9.41
CA VAL A 281 10.58 -32.99 8.14
C VAL A 281 11.01 -31.62 7.56
N ALA A 282 11.11 -30.57 8.39
CA ALA A 282 11.29 -29.21 7.89
C ALA A 282 12.54 -29.09 7.02
N THR A 283 12.27 -28.72 5.78
CA THR A 283 13.24 -28.40 4.73
C THR A 283 12.95 -26.99 4.22
N LEU A 284 13.92 -26.38 3.55
CA LEU A 284 13.80 -25.04 2.97
C LEU A 284 12.46 -24.78 2.23
N PRO A 285 11.91 -25.72 1.42
CA PRO A 285 10.62 -25.52 0.75
C PRO A 285 9.44 -25.37 1.71
N SER A 286 9.41 -26.13 2.80
CA SER A 286 8.35 -26.05 3.80
C SER A 286 8.32 -24.67 4.48
N THR A 287 9.49 -24.07 4.72
CA THR A 287 9.63 -22.73 5.29
C THR A 287 9.08 -21.67 4.37
N ILE A 288 9.35 -21.78 3.05
CA ILE A 288 8.86 -20.83 2.05
C ILE A 288 7.33 -20.89 1.96
N VAL A 289 6.77 -22.10 1.89
CA VAL A 289 5.30 -22.28 1.85
C VAL A 289 4.66 -21.75 3.12
N LEU A 290 5.25 -22.02 4.28
CA LEU A 290 4.78 -21.50 5.56
C LEU A 290 4.83 -19.97 5.56
N ALA A 291 5.97 -19.35 5.25
CA ALA A 291 6.12 -17.90 5.25
C ALA A 291 5.10 -17.22 4.32
N PHE A 292 4.91 -17.75 3.10
CA PHE A 292 3.91 -17.23 2.16
C PHE A 292 2.48 -17.33 2.73
N LEU A 293 2.12 -18.51 3.26
CA LEU A 293 0.79 -18.75 3.82
C LEU A 293 0.50 -17.84 5.02
N VAL A 294 1.47 -17.68 5.92
CA VAL A 294 1.28 -16.81 7.09
C VAL A 294 1.19 -15.34 6.66
N THR A 295 2.01 -14.89 5.71
CA THR A 295 1.94 -13.52 5.14
C THR A 295 0.55 -13.26 4.51
N PHE A 296 -0.01 -14.23 3.80
CA PHE A 296 -1.34 -14.13 3.19
C PHE A 296 -2.45 -13.96 4.24
N PHE A 297 -2.38 -14.69 5.35
CA PHE A 297 -3.37 -14.59 6.43
C PHE A 297 -3.25 -13.32 7.27
N GLU A 298 -2.06 -12.74 7.35
CA GLU A 298 -1.83 -11.45 8.00
C GLU A 298 -2.28 -10.26 7.16
N SER A 299 -2.07 -10.34 5.84
CA SER A 299 -2.31 -9.24 4.89
C SER A 299 -3.62 -8.46 5.15
N PRO A 300 -4.78 -9.06 5.47
CA PRO A 300 -6.02 -8.31 5.71
C PRO A 300 -5.99 -7.29 6.85
N CYS A 301 -5.23 -7.52 7.93
CA CYS A 301 -5.17 -6.59 9.06
C CYS A 301 -4.15 -5.46 8.85
N SER A 302 -3.16 -5.71 8.00
CA SER A 302 -2.13 -4.75 7.63
C SER A 302 -2.48 -3.88 6.42
N LEU A 303 -3.34 -4.41 5.53
CA LEU A 303 -3.74 -3.78 4.27
C LEU A 303 -4.17 -2.31 4.40
N PRO A 304 -4.95 -1.88 5.42
CA PRO A 304 -5.37 -0.49 5.53
C PRO A 304 -4.20 0.49 5.71
N VAL A 305 -3.24 0.14 6.58
CA VAL A 305 -2.03 0.94 6.82
C VAL A 305 -1.13 0.91 5.59
N TYR A 306 -1.02 -0.26 4.96
CA TYR A 306 -0.19 -0.48 3.78
C TYR A 306 -0.72 0.32 2.57
N ILE A 307 -2.01 0.21 2.25
CA ILE A 307 -2.67 0.96 1.15
C ILE A 307 -2.62 2.47 1.42
N GLY A 308 -2.86 2.91 2.66
CA GLY A 308 -2.81 4.33 3.02
C GLY A 308 -1.44 4.94 2.75
N THR A 309 -0.38 4.23 3.16
CA THR A 309 1.01 4.65 2.90
C THR A 309 1.32 4.62 1.40
N LEU A 310 0.90 3.56 0.71
CA LEU A 310 1.12 3.37 -0.72
C LEU A 310 0.47 4.46 -1.57
N LYS A 311 -0.76 4.87 -1.22
CA LYS A 311 -1.47 5.96 -1.88
C LYS A 311 -0.71 7.28 -1.76
N ILE A 312 -0.27 7.63 -0.55
CA ILE A 312 0.52 8.86 -0.32
C ILE A 312 1.81 8.82 -1.13
N LEU A 313 2.51 7.68 -1.14
CA LEU A 313 3.76 7.52 -1.90
C LEU A 313 3.53 7.64 -3.41
N HIS A 314 2.53 6.96 -3.94
CA HIS A 314 2.17 6.99 -5.36
C HIS A 314 1.79 8.39 -5.84
N GLU A 315 1.10 9.17 -5.00
CA GLU A 315 0.68 10.53 -5.33
C GLU A 315 1.79 11.57 -5.16
N THR A 316 2.83 11.28 -4.35
CA THR A 316 3.88 12.26 -4.00
C THR A 316 5.17 12.05 -4.79
N TYR A 317 5.49 10.81 -5.20
CA TYR A 317 6.79 10.45 -5.76
C TYR A 317 6.69 9.74 -7.11
N SER A 318 7.79 9.77 -7.87
CA SER A 318 7.90 9.00 -9.11
C SER A 318 7.87 7.50 -8.81
N ALA A 319 7.49 6.69 -9.80
CA ALA A 319 7.37 5.24 -9.65
C ALA A 319 8.59 4.58 -8.99
N ILE A 320 9.81 4.95 -9.42
CA ILE A 320 11.06 4.40 -8.87
C ILE A 320 11.24 4.76 -7.39
N VAL A 321 10.96 6.01 -7.02
CA VAL A 321 11.11 6.46 -5.63
C VAL A 321 10.03 5.82 -4.74
N THR A 322 8.82 5.66 -5.26
CA THR A 322 7.75 4.91 -4.59
C THR A 322 8.14 3.46 -4.33
N LEU A 323 8.78 2.78 -5.30
CA LEU A 323 9.30 1.41 -5.11
C LEU A 323 10.39 1.33 -4.04
N LEU A 324 11.27 2.33 -3.95
CA LEU A 324 12.30 2.38 -2.90
C LEU A 324 11.69 2.60 -1.51
N TYR A 325 10.71 3.49 -1.40
CA TYR A 325 9.98 3.69 -0.14
C TYR A 325 9.14 2.48 0.25
N LEU A 326 8.59 1.75 -0.72
CA LEU A 326 7.89 0.50 -0.48
C LEU A 326 8.85 -0.57 0.08
N ALA A 327 10.03 -0.73 -0.53
CA ALA A 327 11.05 -1.63 0.00
C ALA A 327 11.50 -1.22 1.41
N LEU A 328 11.59 0.07 1.70
CA LEU A 328 11.91 0.57 3.04
C LEU A 328 10.79 0.27 4.05
N TYR A 329 9.53 0.44 3.66
CA TYR A 329 8.38 0.06 4.47
C TYR A 329 8.46 -1.42 4.86
N ASP A 330 8.66 -2.29 3.87
CA ASP A 330 8.70 -3.74 4.05
C ASP A 330 9.89 -4.17 4.91
N LEU A 331 11.01 -3.46 4.81
CA LEU A 331 12.17 -3.67 5.66
C LEU A 331 11.85 -3.37 7.13
N MET A 332 11.11 -2.29 7.39
CA MET A 332 10.65 -1.94 8.75
C MET A 332 9.62 -2.93 9.26
N PHE A 333 8.74 -3.42 8.39
CA PHE A 333 7.77 -4.46 8.71
C PHE A 333 8.44 -5.78 9.13
N VAL A 334 9.50 -6.23 8.45
CA VAL A 334 10.22 -7.46 8.81
C VAL A 334 11.27 -7.28 9.92
N MET A 335 11.59 -6.05 10.30
CA MET A 335 12.58 -5.75 11.35
C MET A 335 12.33 -6.50 12.67
N PRO A 336 11.10 -6.58 13.21
CA PRO A 336 10.83 -7.35 14.43
C PRO A 336 11.18 -8.83 14.30
N LEU A 337 10.98 -9.44 13.11
CA LEU A 337 11.36 -10.82 12.83
C LEU A 337 12.88 -11.01 12.79
N ILE A 338 13.61 -10.03 12.25
CA ILE A 338 15.08 -10.02 12.25
C ILE A 338 15.62 -9.94 13.69
N ILE A 339 15.07 -9.04 14.50
CA ILE A 339 15.42 -8.92 15.92
C ILE A 339 15.15 -10.24 16.65
N LEU A 340 14.00 -10.84 16.40
CA LEU A 340 13.62 -12.13 16.97
C LEU A 340 14.63 -13.23 16.59
N LEU A 341 14.97 -13.36 15.30
CA LEU A 341 15.95 -14.34 14.83
C LEU A 341 17.30 -14.16 15.53
N VAL A 342 17.79 -12.92 15.66
CA VAL A 342 19.05 -12.64 16.36
C VAL A 342 18.96 -13.03 17.85
N ALA A 343 17.83 -12.75 18.51
CA ALA A 343 17.61 -13.14 19.91
C ALA A 343 17.61 -14.66 20.08
N VAL A 344 16.96 -15.41 19.16
CA VAL A 344 16.98 -16.88 19.16
C VAL A 344 18.40 -17.43 19.03
N LEU A 345 19.19 -16.87 18.11
CA LEU A 345 20.56 -17.33 17.86
C LEU A 345 21.52 -17.06 19.03
N LYS A 346 21.23 -16.05 19.85
CA LYS A 346 21.96 -15.77 21.09
C LYS A 346 21.55 -16.67 22.25
N GLY A 347 20.47 -17.45 22.10
CA GLY A 347 19.94 -18.33 23.15
C GLY A 347 19.27 -17.57 24.31
N GLU A 348 19.00 -16.27 24.16
CA GLU A 348 18.45 -15.45 25.24
C GLU A 348 16.96 -15.75 25.44
N GLN A 349 16.61 -16.26 26.62
CA GLN A 349 15.28 -16.22 27.26
C GLN A 349 14.05 -16.63 26.42
N MET A 350 14.20 -17.56 25.49
CA MET A 350 13.12 -18.14 24.69
C MET A 350 11.98 -18.73 25.56
N VAL A 351 12.34 -19.28 26.71
CA VAL A 351 11.39 -19.85 27.68
C VAL A 351 10.55 -18.76 28.33
N GLN A 352 11.14 -17.62 28.69
CA GLN A 352 10.43 -16.54 29.38
C GLN A 352 9.41 -15.85 28.46
N ILE A 353 9.73 -15.69 27.17
CA ILE A 353 8.80 -15.14 26.17
C ILE A 353 7.58 -16.05 26.03
N LYS A 354 7.80 -17.37 25.97
CA LYS A 354 6.72 -18.36 25.85
C LYS A 354 5.86 -18.44 27.12
N GLU A 355 6.48 -18.31 28.29
CA GLU A 355 5.74 -18.23 29.56
C GLU A 355 4.93 -16.93 29.69
N TRP A 356 5.49 -15.80 29.27
CA TRP A 356 4.78 -14.51 29.24
C TRP A 356 3.57 -14.58 28.32
N GLU A 357 3.72 -15.15 27.12
CA GLU A 357 2.62 -15.38 26.20
C GLU A 357 1.53 -16.25 26.85
N HIS A 358 1.92 -17.35 27.51
CA HIS A 358 0.98 -18.22 28.21
C HIS A 358 0.22 -17.52 29.33
N ARG A 359 0.89 -16.67 30.12
CA ARG A 359 0.27 -15.88 31.21
C ARG A 359 -0.66 -14.79 30.69
N ASN A 360 -0.27 -14.10 29.61
CA ASN A 360 -0.97 -12.93 29.10
C ASN A 360 -1.90 -13.22 27.91
N LYS A 361 -2.15 -14.49 27.59
CA LYS A 361 -3.00 -14.91 26.45
C LYS A 361 -4.35 -14.22 26.38
N LYS A 362 -5.04 -14.04 27.52
CA LYS A 362 -6.32 -13.32 27.58
C LYS A 362 -6.17 -11.84 27.22
N ASN A 363 -5.17 -11.19 27.79
CA ASN A 363 -4.90 -9.78 27.54
C ASN A 363 -4.49 -9.55 26.09
N MET A 364 -3.64 -10.41 25.53
CA MET A 364 -3.29 -10.37 24.11
C MET A 364 -4.55 -10.46 23.25
N LYS A 365 -5.42 -11.45 23.47
CA LYS A 365 -6.68 -11.60 22.72
C LYS A 365 -7.60 -10.38 22.82
N LEU A 366 -7.70 -9.78 24.00
CA LEU A 366 -8.46 -8.56 24.21
C LEU A 366 -7.85 -7.37 23.44
N THR A 367 -6.53 -7.16 23.52
CA THR A 367 -5.83 -6.10 22.79
C THR A 367 -5.96 -6.28 21.28
N MET A 368 -5.84 -7.51 20.77
CA MET A 368 -6.03 -7.83 19.36
C MET A 368 -7.44 -7.44 18.89
N ALA A 369 -8.47 -7.81 19.66
CA ALA A 369 -9.86 -7.46 19.33
C ALA A 369 -10.12 -5.95 19.34
N LEU A 370 -9.63 -5.25 20.37
CA LEU A 370 -9.78 -3.79 20.47
C LEU A 370 -9.10 -3.06 19.32
N MET A 371 -7.89 -3.49 18.93
CA MET A 371 -7.17 -2.89 17.81
C MET A 371 -7.87 -3.19 16.46
N GLN A 372 -8.41 -4.40 16.27
CA GLN A 372 -9.20 -4.73 15.08
C GLN A 372 -10.47 -3.87 14.98
N LEU A 373 -11.18 -3.64 16.09
CA LEU A 373 -12.34 -2.76 16.14
C LEU A 373 -11.96 -1.29 15.87
N LEU A 374 -10.83 -0.84 16.40
CA LEU A 374 -10.32 0.52 16.18
C LEU A 374 -9.97 0.75 14.70
N ILE A 375 -9.27 -0.19 14.07
CA ILE A 375 -8.96 -0.13 12.63
C ILE A 375 -10.25 -0.17 11.81
N ALA A 376 -11.20 -1.04 12.14
CA ALA A 376 -12.49 -1.10 11.46
C ALA A 376 -13.29 0.21 11.59
N ALA A 377 -13.26 0.85 12.76
CA ALA A 377 -13.87 2.16 12.98
C ALA A 377 -13.20 3.25 12.14
N ILE A 378 -11.86 3.27 12.09
CA ILE A 378 -11.11 4.23 11.25
C ILE A 378 -11.52 4.09 9.78
N ILE A 379 -11.59 2.86 9.25
CA ILE A 379 -12.00 2.58 7.85
C ILE A 379 -13.48 2.93 7.59
N TYR A 380 -14.32 2.93 8.63
CA TYR A 380 -15.72 3.32 8.47
C TYR A 380 -15.89 4.84 8.38
N PHE A 381 -15.10 5.60 9.13
CA PHE A 381 -15.18 7.06 9.19
C PHE A 381 -14.36 7.79 8.12
N TYR A 382 -13.32 7.14 7.57
CA TYR A 382 -12.43 7.65 6.51
C TYR A 382 -12.53 6.81 5.25
#